data_AF-A0A0U3IC25-F1
#
_entry.id   AF-A0A0U3IC25-F1
#
_cell.length_a   1.000
_cell.length_b   1.000
_cell.length_c   1.000
_cell.angle_alpha   90.00
_cell.angle_beta   90.00
_cell.angle_gamma   90.00
#
_symmetry.space_group_name_H-M   'P 1'
#
loop_
_entity.id
_entity.type
_entity.pdbx_description
1 polymer ?
#
loop_
_entity_poly.entity_id
_entity_poly.type
_entity_poly.pdbx_seq_one_letter_code
_entity_poly.pdbx_strand_id
1 'polypeptide(L)'
;MKTLLLILITLASVTVYAQPEQIVLIRHAEKMKGKDPVLTPQGQQRAQRLATLLTPLNPDHLFSTDYNRTKLTLAPLSTATSVPVQLYDPRALADFATQLKTYSGTIVVAGHSNTTPELVKLLSGQAVSIREDEFHKVFIVSWHDDKAVLEEQDSNE
;
A
#
# COMPACT_ATOMS: atom_id res chain seq x y z
N MET A 1 -21.69 -61.62 6.72
CA MET A 1 -21.89 -60.36 5.97
C MET A 1 -20.82 -59.40 6.44
N LYS A 2 -19.84 -59.07 5.59
CA LYS A 2 -18.70 -58.21 5.94
C LYS A 2 -19.10 -56.75 5.70
N THR A 3 -19.30 -55.98 6.76
CA THR A 3 -19.54 -54.54 6.67
C THR A 3 -18.25 -53.86 6.24
N LEU A 4 -18.25 -53.30 5.03
CA LEU A 4 -17.16 -52.48 4.49
C LEU A 4 -17.35 -51.06 5.03
N LEU A 5 -16.48 -50.64 5.95
CA LEU A 5 -16.47 -49.28 6.48
C LEU A 5 -15.70 -48.38 5.50
N LEU A 6 -16.41 -47.57 4.70
CA LEU A 6 -15.80 -46.50 3.91
C LEU A 6 -15.41 -45.35 4.85
N ILE A 7 -14.11 -45.15 5.05
CA ILE A 7 -13.57 -43.95 5.68
C ILE A 7 -13.58 -42.85 4.63
N LEU A 8 -14.56 -41.94 4.75
CA LEU A 8 -14.63 -40.72 3.95
C LEU A 8 -13.59 -39.73 4.50
N ILE A 9 -12.41 -39.68 3.88
CA ILE A 9 -11.39 -38.66 4.19
C ILE A 9 -11.91 -37.34 3.64
N THR A 10 -12.49 -36.51 4.50
CA THR A 10 -12.83 -35.12 4.17
C THR A 10 -11.55 -34.31 4.10
N LEU A 11 -11.08 -33.99 2.90
CA LEU A 11 -10.03 -33.00 2.68
C LEU A 11 -10.60 -31.63 3.08
N ALA A 12 -10.33 -31.20 4.31
CA ALA A 12 -10.59 -29.83 4.72
C ALA A 12 -9.56 -28.93 4.00
N SER A 13 -9.99 -28.22 2.97
CA SER A 13 -9.18 -27.20 2.32
C SER A 13 -8.92 -26.08 3.32
N VAL A 14 -7.75 -26.08 3.93
CA VAL A 14 -7.29 -24.97 4.76
C VAL A 14 -7.00 -23.81 3.81
N THR A 15 -7.86 -22.80 3.80
CA THR A 15 -7.56 -21.54 3.11
C THR A 15 -6.46 -20.84 3.88
N VAL A 16 -5.21 -21.08 3.46
CA VAL A 16 -4.07 -20.25 3.85
C VAL A 16 -4.25 -18.91 3.14
N TYR A 17 -4.66 -17.88 3.87
CA TYR A 17 -4.56 -16.50 3.38
C TYR A 17 -3.07 -16.17 3.28
N ALA A 18 -2.55 -16.14 2.07
CA ALA A 18 -1.21 -15.64 1.82
C ALA A 18 -1.18 -14.16 2.27
N GLN A 19 -0.25 -13.85 3.16
CA GLN A 19 0.06 -12.47 3.54
C GLN A 19 0.49 -11.67 2.30
N PRO A 20 0.43 -10.32 2.33
CA PRO A 20 0.92 -9.52 1.22
C PRO A 20 2.41 -9.77 1.01
N GLU A 21 2.84 -9.80 -0.25
CA GLU A 21 4.24 -9.94 -0.61
C GLU A 21 5.04 -8.72 -0.14
N GLN A 22 4.49 -7.54 -0.40
CA GLN A 22 5.03 -6.26 0.06
C GLN A 22 3.95 -5.19 0.09
N ILE A 23 4.15 -4.19 0.94
CA ILE A 23 3.32 -2.99 1.03
C ILE A 23 4.22 -1.77 0.79
N VAL A 24 3.95 -1.09 -0.32
CA VAL A 24 4.59 0.17 -0.70
C VAL A 24 3.78 1.33 -0.13
N LEU A 25 4.43 2.20 0.63
CA LEU A 25 3.82 3.29 1.38
C LEU A 25 4.44 4.60 0.92
N ILE A 26 3.60 5.49 0.39
CA ILE A 26 4.00 6.81 -0.09
C ILE A 26 3.14 7.91 0.54
N ARG A 27 3.67 9.13 0.56
CA ARG A 27 2.86 10.34 0.77
C ARG A 27 2.32 10.82 -0.58
N HIS A 28 1.20 11.53 -0.60
CA HIS A 28 0.79 12.29 -1.79
C HIS A 28 1.93 13.18 -2.34
N ALA A 29 1.89 13.45 -3.63
CA ALA A 29 2.81 14.39 -4.30
C ALA A 29 2.52 15.87 -3.98
N GLU A 30 3.35 16.78 -4.51
CA GLU A 30 3.28 18.22 -4.30
C GLU A 30 1.90 18.79 -4.67
N LYS A 31 1.28 19.54 -3.75
CA LYS A 31 -0.11 20.02 -3.85
C LYS A 31 -0.22 21.54 -3.89
N MET A 32 -1.30 22.04 -4.50
CA MET A 32 -1.67 23.46 -4.44
C MET A 32 -2.06 23.88 -3.00
N LYS A 33 -2.29 25.17 -2.77
CA LYS A 33 -2.86 25.67 -1.51
C LYS A 33 -4.40 25.58 -1.55
N GLY A 34 -5.03 25.37 -0.39
CA GLY A 34 -6.50 25.24 -0.27
C GLY A 34 -6.92 24.12 0.67
N LYS A 35 -8.23 23.93 0.82
CA LYS A 35 -8.84 22.95 1.75
C LYS A 35 -8.64 21.49 1.30
N ASP A 36 -8.93 21.20 0.04
CA ASP A 36 -8.62 19.90 -0.58
C ASP A 36 -8.00 20.10 -1.96
N PRO A 37 -6.75 20.58 -2.00
CA PRO A 37 -6.11 21.02 -3.22
C PRO A 37 -5.75 19.84 -4.11
N VAL A 38 -5.78 20.09 -5.41
CA VAL A 38 -5.20 19.22 -6.44
C VAL A 38 -3.67 19.29 -6.43
N LEU A 39 -3.02 18.43 -7.22
CA LEU A 39 -1.58 18.45 -7.41
C LEU A 39 -1.12 19.71 -8.15
N THR A 40 0.07 20.19 -7.80
CA THR A 40 0.82 21.16 -8.63
C THR A 40 1.30 20.48 -9.92
N PRO A 41 1.79 21.23 -10.92
CA PRO A 41 2.47 20.63 -12.08
C PRO A 41 3.65 19.73 -11.69
N GLN A 42 4.45 20.13 -10.70
CA GLN A 42 5.53 19.30 -10.15
C GLN A 42 4.98 18.00 -9.53
N GLY A 43 3.87 18.09 -8.80
CA GLY A 43 3.21 16.93 -8.19
C GLY A 43 2.64 15.97 -9.23
N GLN A 44 2.10 16.48 -10.34
CA GLN A 44 1.67 15.65 -11.47
C GLN A 44 2.85 14.90 -12.10
N GLN A 45 3.99 15.57 -12.28
CA GLN A 45 5.21 14.91 -12.78
C GLN A 45 5.72 13.85 -11.79
N ARG A 46 5.66 14.09 -10.48
CA ARG A 46 5.98 13.08 -9.47
C ARG A 46 5.02 11.91 -9.49
N ALA A 47 3.71 12.14 -9.60
CA ALA A 47 2.73 11.07 -9.73
C ALA A 47 3.03 10.17 -10.94
N GLN A 48 3.50 10.74 -12.04
CA GLN A 48 3.95 9.95 -13.20
C GLN A 48 5.23 9.16 -12.95
N ARG A 49 6.23 9.77 -12.30
CA ARG A 49 7.45 9.04 -11.90
C ARG A 49 7.14 7.88 -10.97
N LEU A 50 6.28 8.09 -9.99
CA LEU A 50 5.80 7.03 -9.10
C LEU A 50 5.10 5.92 -9.89
N ALA A 51 4.28 6.25 -10.88
CA ALA A 51 3.67 5.24 -11.74
C ALA A 51 4.72 4.43 -12.51
N THR A 52 5.73 5.08 -13.09
CA THR A 52 6.84 4.40 -13.76
C THR A 52 7.62 3.50 -12.81
N LEU A 53 7.94 3.98 -11.61
CA LEU A 53 8.68 3.24 -10.59
C LEU A 53 7.91 2.01 -10.09
N LEU A 54 6.60 2.15 -9.89
CA LEU A 54 5.77 1.15 -9.21
C LEU A 54 5.03 0.19 -10.15
N THR A 55 4.88 0.52 -11.44
CA THR A 55 4.27 -0.39 -12.42
C THR A 55 5.00 -1.74 -12.52
N PRO A 56 6.36 -1.80 -12.54
CA PRO A 56 7.09 -3.08 -12.57
C PRO A 56 6.83 -3.98 -11.36
N LEU A 57 6.36 -3.43 -10.23
CA LEU A 57 6.00 -4.22 -9.05
C LEU A 57 4.63 -4.92 -9.20
N ASN A 58 3.91 -4.67 -10.30
CA ASN A 58 2.61 -5.27 -10.62
C ASN A 58 1.63 -5.24 -9.42
N PRO A 59 1.27 -4.05 -8.92
CA PRO A 59 0.45 -3.93 -7.72
C PRO A 59 -0.96 -4.50 -7.94
N ASP A 60 -1.42 -5.32 -7.00
CA ASP A 60 -2.75 -5.94 -6.99
C ASP A 60 -3.80 -5.03 -6.34
N HIS A 61 -3.35 -4.15 -5.43
CA HIS A 61 -4.22 -3.30 -4.63
C HIS A 61 -3.66 -1.89 -4.50
N LEU A 62 -4.51 -0.89 -4.72
CA LEU A 62 -4.18 0.53 -4.54
C LEU A 62 -5.12 1.16 -3.51
N PHE A 63 -4.56 1.84 -2.52
CA PHE A 63 -5.32 2.51 -1.48
C PHE A 63 -4.94 3.99 -1.35
N SER A 64 -5.93 4.86 -1.18
CA SER A 64 -5.71 6.26 -0.89
C SER A 64 -6.70 6.79 0.16
N THR A 65 -6.32 7.84 0.87
CA THR A 65 -7.32 8.61 1.63
C THR A 65 -8.25 9.35 0.68
N ASP A 66 -9.43 9.78 1.15
CA ASP A 66 -10.39 10.54 0.34
C ASP A 66 -10.04 12.04 0.17
N TYR A 67 -8.78 12.34 -0.14
CA TYR A 67 -8.33 13.67 -0.52
C TYR A 67 -7.90 13.70 -1.98
N ASN A 68 -8.14 14.81 -2.68
CA ASN A 68 -7.75 14.97 -4.08
C ASN A 68 -6.27 14.68 -4.30
N ARG A 69 -5.40 15.21 -3.44
CA ARG A 69 -3.94 15.01 -3.52
C ARG A 69 -3.52 13.53 -3.49
N THR A 70 -4.09 12.69 -2.63
CA THR A 70 -3.73 11.26 -2.55
C THR A 70 -4.29 10.49 -3.73
N LYS A 71 -5.56 10.72 -4.10
CA LYS A 71 -6.21 10.11 -5.27
C LYS A 71 -5.45 10.43 -6.57
N LEU A 72 -5.12 11.70 -6.79
CA LEU A 72 -4.40 12.16 -7.97
C LEU A 72 -2.94 11.69 -8.00
N THR A 73 -2.34 11.36 -6.85
CA THR A 73 -0.98 10.78 -6.82
C THR A 73 -0.98 9.36 -7.36
N LEU A 74 -2.00 8.55 -7.04
CA LEU A 74 -2.12 7.17 -7.53
C LEU A 74 -2.81 7.04 -8.89
N ALA A 75 -3.53 8.07 -9.36
CA ALA A 75 -4.29 8.01 -10.60
C ALA A 75 -3.48 7.52 -11.82
N PRO A 76 -2.22 7.93 -12.04
CA PRO A 76 -1.46 7.43 -13.17
C PRO A 76 -1.05 5.96 -13.02
N LEU A 77 -0.69 5.52 -11.81
CA LEU A 77 -0.40 4.10 -11.53
C LEU A 77 -1.66 3.24 -11.75
N SER A 78 -2.80 3.68 -11.22
CA SER A 78 -4.09 3.02 -11.41
C SER A 78 -4.45 2.88 -12.89
N THR A 79 -4.16 3.90 -13.70
CA THR A 79 -4.38 3.84 -15.16
C THR A 79 -3.41 2.86 -15.83
N ALA A 80 -2.13 2.89 -15.46
CA ALA A 80 -1.10 2.04 -16.05
C ALA A 80 -1.32 0.54 -15.75
N THR A 81 -1.81 0.21 -14.55
CA THR A 81 -2.02 -1.18 -14.11
C THR A 81 -3.46 -1.65 -14.24
N SER A 82 -4.40 -0.76 -14.59
CA SER A 82 -5.85 -1.02 -14.57
C SER A 82 -6.41 -1.46 -13.21
N VAL A 83 -5.69 -1.18 -12.11
CA VAL A 83 -6.14 -1.47 -10.74
C VAL A 83 -6.85 -0.25 -10.16
N PRO A 84 -8.12 -0.37 -9.69
CA PRO A 84 -8.84 0.76 -9.13
C PRO A 84 -8.30 1.18 -7.77
N VAL A 85 -8.33 2.49 -7.49
CA VAL A 85 -7.98 3.03 -6.18
C VAL A 85 -9.15 2.86 -5.20
N GLN A 86 -8.89 2.16 -4.10
CA GLN A 86 -9.80 1.98 -2.98
C GLN A 86 -9.55 3.05 -1.90
N LEU A 87 -10.60 3.42 -1.16
CA LEU A 87 -10.50 4.43 -0.10
C LEU A 87 -10.27 3.78 1.27
N TYR A 88 -9.45 4.42 2.10
CA TYR A 88 -9.28 4.07 3.51
C TYR A 88 -9.40 5.31 4.41
N ASP A 89 -9.78 5.11 5.68
CA ASP A 89 -9.85 6.19 6.67
C ASP A 89 -8.47 6.39 7.34
N PRO A 90 -7.81 7.55 7.16
CA PRO A 90 -6.54 7.84 7.83
C PRO A 90 -6.64 7.96 9.35
N ARG A 91 -7.84 7.92 9.95
CA ARG A 91 -8.05 7.92 11.40
C ARG A 91 -8.08 6.51 12.01
N ALA A 92 -8.17 5.47 11.19
CA ALA A 92 -8.30 4.07 11.62
C ALA A 92 -7.08 3.24 11.19
N LEU A 93 -5.87 3.78 11.31
CA LEU A 93 -4.65 3.15 10.76
C LEU A 93 -4.33 1.79 11.38
N ALA A 94 -4.64 1.56 12.66
CA ALA A 94 -4.42 0.27 13.30
C ALA A 94 -5.28 -0.83 12.64
N ASP A 95 -6.59 -0.58 12.50
CA ASP A 95 -7.51 -1.50 11.83
C ASP A 95 -7.15 -1.66 10.35
N PHE A 96 -6.77 -0.58 9.69
CA PHE A 96 -6.33 -0.61 8.30
C PHE A 96 -5.04 -1.43 8.13
N ALA A 97 -4.07 -1.32 9.04
CA ALA A 97 -2.86 -2.15 9.03
C ALA A 97 -3.18 -3.64 9.20
N THR A 98 -4.15 -3.98 10.05
CA THR A 98 -4.66 -5.36 10.18
C THR A 98 -5.35 -5.82 8.91
N GLN A 99 -6.17 -4.97 8.29
CA GLN A 99 -6.87 -5.26 7.04
C GLN A 99 -5.88 -5.52 5.90
N LEU A 100 -4.83 -4.69 5.76
CA LEU A 100 -3.81 -4.83 4.73
C LEU A 100 -3.14 -6.21 4.75
N LYS A 101 -2.93 -6.79 5.94
CA LYS A 101 -2.34 -8.14 6.13
C LYS A 101 -3.25 -9.28 5.66
N THR A 102 -4.50 -9.01 5.31
CA THR A 102 -5.44 -10.02 4.79
C THR A 102 -5.44 -10.11 3.27
N TYR A 103 -4.84 -9.14 2.58
CA TYR A 103 -4.68 -9.14 1.14
C TYR A 103 -3.44 -9.92 0.73
N SER A 104 -3.47 -10.52 -0.46
CA SER A 104 -2.31 -11.14 -1.10
C SER A 104 -1.68 -10.20 -2.12
N GLY A 105 -0.40 -10.45 -2.47
CA GLY A 105 0.28 -9.74 -3.54
C GLY A 105 0.86 -8.38 -3.13
N THR A 106 1.10 -7.50 -4.11
CA THR A 106 1.71 -6.18 -3.89
C THR A 106 0.66 -5.11 -3.66
N ILE A 107 0.80 -4.36 -2.57
CA ILE A 107 -0.12 -3.27 -2.22
C ILE A 107 0.60 -1.92 -2.29
N VAL A 108 -0.06 -0.89 -2.82
CA VAL A 108 0.43 0.50 -2.78
C VAL A 108 -0.56 1.39 -2.03
N VAL A 109 -0.07 2.14 -1.05
CA VAL A 109 -0.86 3.03 -0.20
C VAL A 109 -0.35 4.47 -0.29
N ALA A 110 -1.24 5.41 -0.63
CA ALA A 110 -0.96 6.84 -0.61
C ALA A 110 -1.64 7.55 0.57
N GLY A 111 -0.80 8.08 1.47
CA GLY A 111 -1.20 8.81 2.66
C GLY A 111 -0.61 10.22 2.77
N HIS A 112 -0.21 10.58 3.98
CA HIS A 112 0.23 11.92 4.36
C HIS A 112 1.58 11.86 5.11
N SER A 113 2.23 13.01 5.31
CA SER A 113 3.49 13.14 6.04
C SER A 113 3.41 12.62 7.49
N ASN A 114 2.22 12.60 8.08
CA ASN A 114 1.97 12.04 9.41
C ASN A 114 1.44 10.60 9.38
N THR A 115 0.54 10.26 8.44
CA THR A 115 -0.11 8.93 8.42
C THR A 115 0.73 7.85 7.77
N THR A 116 1.56 8.20 6.78
CA THR A 116 2.44 7.23 6.12
C THR A 116 3.50 6.70 7.09
N PRO A 117 4.23 7.54 7.86
CA PRO A 117 5.15 7.04 8.89
C PRO A 117 4.49 6.21 9.99
N GLU A 118 3.29 6.59 10.41
CA GLU A 118 2.53 5.84 11.41
C GLU A 118 2.15 4.44 10.88
N LEU A 119 1.72 4.36 9.62
CA LEU A 119 1.40 3.09 8.99
C LEU A 119 2.64 2.22 8.77
N VAL A 120 3.79 2.80 8.38
CA VAL A 120 5.08 2.10 8.35
C VAL A 120 5.37 1.47 9.71
N LYS A 121 5.25 2.26 10.80
CA LYS A 121 5.48 1.77 12.16
C LYS A 121 4.54 0.63 12.56
N LEU A 122 3.26 0.71 12.21
CA LEU A 122 2.28 -0.34 12.50
C LEU A 122 2.58 -1.64 11.74
N LEU A 123 3.13 -1.55 10.52
CA LEU A 123 3.41 -2.71 9.67
C LEU A 123 4.77 -3.34 9.99
N SER A 124 5.81 -2.53 10.23
CA SER A 124 7.19 -2.99 10.38
C SER A 124 7.75 -2.93 11.81
N GLY A 125 7.09 -2.18 12.71
CA GLY A 125 7.63 -1.86 14.04
C GLY A 125 8.71 -0.78 14.03
N GLN A 126 9.13 -0.29 12.86
CA GLN A 126 10.23 0.68 12.72
C GLN A 126 9.70 2.11 12.61
N ALA A 127 10.39 3.06 13.25
CA ALA A 127 10.02 4.47 13.20
C ALA A 127 10.73 5.18 12.04
N VAL A 128 9.95 5.87 11.21
CA VAL A 128 10.43 6.75 10.14
C VAL A 128 9.80 8.14 10.28
N SER A 129 10.25 9.09 9.47
CA SER A 129 9.64 10.41 9.40
C SER A 129 9.63 10.94 7.96
N ILE A 130 8.66 11.79 7.66
CA ILE A 130 8.56 12.52 6.39
C ILE A 130 8.36 13.99 6.76
N ARG A 131 9.21 14.88 6.28
CA ARG A 131 9.01 16.32 6.50
C ARG A 131 7.86 16.85 5.63
N GLU A 132 7.27 17.98 6.02
CA GLU A 132 6.16 18.57 5.26
C GLU A 132 6.54 18.98 3.82
N ASP A 133 7.79 19.30 3.56
CA ASP A 133 8.35 19.65 2.25
C ASP A 133 8.92 18.43 1.48
N GLU A 134 8.81 17.23 2.06
CA GLU A 134 9.35 16.00 1.51
C GLU A 134 8.24 15.13 0.89
N PHE A 135 8.38 14.87 -0.41
CA PHE A 135 7.38 14.16 -1.22
C PHE A 135 7.92 12.92 -1.91
N HIS A 136 9.23 12.69 -1.83
CA HIS A 136 9.94 11.75 -2.69
C HIS A 136 10.12 10.35 -2.07
N LYS A 137 9.98 10.22 -0.75
CA LYS A 137 10.19 8.96 -0.04
C LYS A 137 9.17 7.89 -0.42
N VAL A 138 9.67 6.70 -0.70
CA VAL A 138 8.91 5.47 -0.92
C VAL A 138 9.38 4.45 0.10
N PHE A 139 8.48 3.98 0.96
CA PHE A 139 8.80 2.93 1.94
C PHE A 139 8.22 1.61 1.46
N ILE A 140 9.00 0.53 1.54
CA ILE A 140 8.56 -0.82 1.19
C ILE A 140 8.68 -1.70 2.42
N VAL A 141 7.56 -2.26 2.86
CA VAL A 141 7.53 -3.24 3.95
C VAL A 141 7.27 -4.61 3.35
N SER A 142 8.17 -5.56 3.58
CA SER A 142 8.04 -6.97 3.21
C SER A 142 8.30 -7.86 4.43
N TRP A 143 8.06 -9.17 4.32
CA TRP A 143 8.23 -10.12 5.43
C TRP A 143 9.03 -11.35 5.03
N HIS A 144 10.12 -11.62 5.75
CA HIS A 144 10.94 -12.83 5.59
C HIS A 144 10.96 -13.57 6.93
N ASP A 145 10.57 -14.85 6.95
CA ASP A 145 10.44 -15.66 8.19
C ASP A 145 9.64 -14.94 9.31
N ASP A 146 8.49 -14.38 8.94
CA ASP A 146 7.60 -13.57 9.80
C ASP A 146 8.23 -12.28 10.39
N LYS A 147 9.43 -11.90 9.94
CA LYS A 147 10.09 -10.65 10.34
C LYS A 147 9.90 -9.60 9.27
N ALA A 148 9.42 -8.43 9.67
CA ALA A 148 9.29 -7.30 8.77
C ALA A 148 10.66 -6.73 8.39
N VAL A 149 10.86 -6.53 7.09
CA VAL A 149 11.98 -5.80 6.50
C VAL A 149 11.42 -4.48 5.98
N LEU A 150 12.15 -3.39 6.23
CA LEU A 150 11.80 -2.05 5.75
C LEU A 150 12.91 -1.58 4.82
N GLU A 151 12.53 -1.21 3.61
CA GLU A 151 13.39 -0.53 2.64
C GLU A 151 12.86 0.89 2.39
N GLU A 152 13.77 1.83 2.17
CA GLU A 152 13.45 3.19 1.76
C GLU A 152 14.09 3.46 0.39
N GLN A 153 13.30 4.01 -0.52
CA GLN A 153 13.72 4.43 -1.87
C GLN A 153 13.34 5.90 -2.10
N ASP A 154 14.00 6.54 -3.08
CA ASP A 154 13.71 7.90 -3.53
C ASP A 154 13.07 7.88 -4.93
N SER A 155 11.87 8.46 -5.07
CA SER A 155 11.17 8.58 -6.36
C SER A 155 11.75 9.62 -7.33
N ASN A 156 12.85 10.29 -6.96
CA ASN A 156 13.61 11.16 -7.85
C ASN A 156 14.73 10.42 -8.60
N GLU A 157 15.12 9.23 -8.13
CA GLU A 157 16.15 8.37 -8.74
C GLU A 157 15.53 7.37 -9.73
#